data_AF-A0A356F3X4-F1
#
_entry.id   AF-A0A356F3X4-F1
#
_cell.length_a   1.000
_cell.length_b   1.000
_cell.length_c   1.000
_cell.angle_alpha   90.00
_cell.angle_beta   90.00
_cell.angle_gamma   90.00
#
_symmetry.space_group_name_H-M   'P 1'
#
loop_
_entity.id
_entity.type
_entity.pdbx_description
1 polymer ?
#
loop_
_entity_poly.entity_id
_entity_poly.type
_entity_poly.pdbx_seq_one_letter_code
_entity_poly.pdbx_strand_id
1 'polypeptide(L)' 'MPENLVEMALKTMGDRWKVMIIQELMDGTKRFGEIKKELGDITQKVLTSNLRALEEKGILI' A
#
# COMPACT_ATOMS: atom_id res chain seq x y z
N MET A 1 -0.08 25.54 4.30
CA MET A 1 1.39 25.37 4.29
C MET A 1 1.71 24.42 3.14
N PRO A 2 2.76 24.66 2.33
CA PRO A 2 3.18 23.67 1.34
C PRO A 2 3.51 22.35 2.07
N GLU A 3 3.12 21.21 1.48
CA GLU A 3 3.54 19.89 1.98
C GLU A 3 5.06 19.91 2.12
N ASN A 4 5.57 19.53 3.28
CA ASN A 4 7.02 19.43 3.47
C ASN A 4 7.56 18.26 2.64
N LEU A 5 8.86 18.24 2.35
CA LEU A 5 9.48 17.19 1.52
C LEU A 5 9.25 15.77 2.07
N VAL A 6 9.10 15.62 3.39
CA VAL A 6 8.82 14.33 4.02
C VAL A 6 7.41 13.84 3.67
N GLU A 7 6.41 14.71 3.75
CA GLU A 7 5.03 14.40 3.35
C GLU A 7 4.94 14.03 1.87
N MET A 8 5.58 14.82 1.00
CA MET A 8 5.62 14.52 -0.44
C MET A 8 6.28 13.16 -0.73
N ALA A 9 7.41 12.88 -0.09
CA ALA A 9 8.12 11.61 -0.24
C ALA A 9 7.28 10.43 0.27
N LEU A 10 6.65 10.57 1.44
CA LEU A 10 5.76 9.56 2.01
C LEU A 10 4.53 9.29 1.13
N LYS A 11 3.92 10.35 0.58
CA LYS A 11 2.77 10.25 -0.33
C LYS A 11 3.14 9.53 -1.63
N THR A 12 4.25 9.94 -2.25
CA THR A 12 4.78 9.31 -3.47
C THR A 12 5.11 7.84 -3.24
N MET A 13 5.76 7.51 -2.12
CA MET A 13 6.02 6.11 -1.74
C MET A 13 4.73 5.33 -1.49
N GLY A 14 3.75 5.93 -0.80
CA GLY A 14 2.45 5.32 -0.54
C GLY A 14 1.69 5.01 -1.82
N ASP A 15 1.73 5.92 -2.80
CA ASP A 15 1.03 5.74 -4.07
C ASP A 15 1.64 4.61 -4.92
N ARG A 16 2.97 4.43 -4.90
CA ARG A 16 3.61 3.26 -5.51
C ARG A 16 3.10 1.95 -4.89
N TRP A 17 3.07 1.87 -3.56
CA TRP A 17 2.69 0.63 -2.89
C TRP A 17 1.23 0.24 -3.12
N LYS A 18 0.31 1.21 -3.17
CA LYS A 18 -1.10 0.95 -3.49
C LYS A 18 -1.27 0.26 -4.83
N VAL A 19 -0.58 0.74 -5.86
CA VAL A 19 -0.64 0.16 -7.21
C VAL A 19 -0.14 -1.29 -7.20
N MET A 20 0.98 -1.55 -6.52
CA MET A 20 1.51 -2.91 -6.41
C MET A 20 0.60 -3.84 -5.61
N ILE A 21 0.02 -3.37 -4.48
CA ILE A 21 -0.95 -4.14 -3.69
C ILE A 21 -2.16 -4.53 -4.54
N ILE A 22 -2.72 -3.57 -5.31
CA ILE A 22 -3.85 -3.83 -6.19
C ILE A 22 -3.46 -4.88 -7.24
N GLN A 23 -2.29 -4.73 -7.87
CA GLN A 23 -1.77 -5.69 -8.85
C GLN A 23 -1.68 -7.11 -8.27
N GLU A 24 -1.12 -7.26 -7.06
CA GLU A 24 -1.03 -8.58 -6.40
C GLU A 24 -2.40 -9.19 -6.09
N LEU A 25 -3.43 -8.37 -5.88
CA LEU A 25 -4.78 -8.83 -5.56
C LEU A 25 -5.65 -9.04 -6.82
N MET A 26 -5.18 -8.69 -8.02
CA MET A 26 -5.92 -8.93 -9.26
C MET A 26 -6.10 -10.42 -9.56
N ASP A 27 -5.13 -11.26 -9.14
CA ASP A 27 -5.16 -12.71 -9.35
C ASP A 27 -5.96 -13.47 -8.27
N GLY A 28 -6.46 -12.74 -7.26
CA GLY A 28 -7.28 -13.28 -6.19
C GLY A 28 -6.88 -12.80 -4.80
N THR A 29 -7.61 -13.26 -3.79
CA THR A 29 -7.34 -12.91 -2.39
C THR A 29 -6.02 -13.51 -1.91
N LYS A 30 -5.13 -12.67 -1.38
CA LYS A 30 -3.87 -13.08 -0.74
C LYS A 30 -3.87 -12.72 0.74
N ARG A 31 -3.22 -13.54 1.56
CA ARG A 31 -2.99 -13.23 2.98
C ARG A 31 -1.95 -12.12 3.10
N PHE A 32 -2.02 -11.36 4.19
CA PHE A 32 -1.07 -10.28 4.48
C PHE A 32 0.41 -10.68 4.30
N GLY A 33 0.78 -11.88 4.78
CA GLY A 33 2.16 -12.38 4.69
C GLY A 33 2.60 -12.69 3.26
N GLU A 34 1.68 -13.09 2.38
CA GLU A 34 1.96 -13.37 0.97
C GLU A 34 2.21 -12.05 0.23
N ILE A 35 1.31 -11.08 0.40
CA ILE A 35 1.46 -9.72 -0.15
C ILE A 35 2.77 -9.09 0.32
N LYS A 36 3.08 -9.17 1.63
CA LYS A 36 4.33 -8.64 2.18
C LYS A 36 5.57 -9.29 1.55
N LYS A 37 5.53 -10.60 1.34
CA LYS A 37 6.64 -11.37 0.76
C LYS A 37 6.86 -11.00 -0.71
N GLU A 38 5.80 -10.80 -1.48
CA GLU A 38 5.86 -10.42 -2.90
C GLU A 38 6.36 -8.98 -3.08
N LEU A 39 5.93 -8.06 -2.21
CA LEU A 39 6.35 -6.66 -2.25
C LEU A 39 7.77 -6.39 -1.71
N GLY A 40 8.36 -7.34 -0.98
CA GLY A 40 9.76 -7.34 -0.54
C GLY A 40 10.12 -6.24 0.47
N ASP A 41 10.40 -5.04 -0.03
CA ASP A 41 10.98 -3.91 0.74
C ASP A 41 9.93 -3.11 1.54
N ILE A 42 8.66 -3.48 1.44
CA ILE A 42 7.60 -2.79 2.16
C ILE A 42 7.64 -3.14 3.66
N THR A 43 7.69 -2.11 4.49
CA THR A 43 7.56 -2.32 5.95
C THR A 43 6.13 -2.75 6.29
N GLN A 44 5.98 -3.52 7.37
CA GLN A 44 4.66 -3.95 7.84
C GLN A 44 3.72 -2.77 8.11
N LYS A 45 4.24 -1.69 8.71
CA LYS A 45 3.47 -0.47 8.99
C LYS A 45 2.94 0.18 7.71
N VAL A 46 3.78 0.28 6.68
CA VAL A 46 3.40 0.86 5.38
C VAL A 46 2.39 -0.03 4.66
N LEU A 47 2.56 -1.35 4.68
CA LEU A 47 1.59 -2.28 4.09
C LEU A 47 0.22 -2.17 4.78
N THR A 48 0.17 -2.20 6.12
CA THR A 48 -1.08 -2.04 6.88
C THR A 48 -1.74 -0.68 6.59
N SER A 49 -0.96 0.40 6.54
CA SER A 49 -1.50 1.72 6.24
C SER A 49 -2.11 1.81 4.84
N ASN A 50 -1.49 1.17 3.85
CA ASN A 50 -2.01 1.17 2.49
C ASN A 50 -3.25 0.28 2.34
N LEU A 51 -3.27 -0.91 2.95
CA LEU A 51 -4.46 -1.79 2.94
C LEU A 51 -5.68 -1.08 3.53
N ARG A 52 -5.54 -0.46 4.72
CA ARG A 52 -6.61 0.34 5.33
C ARG A 52 -7.07 1.49 4.44
N ALA A 53 -6.14 2.23 3.84
CA ALA A 53 -6.48 3.34 2.95
C ALA A 53 -7.20 2.87 1.67
N LEU A 54 -6.97 1.64 1.22
CA LEU A 54 -7.69 1.04 0.09
C LEU A 54 -9.07 0.51 0.50
N GLU A 55 -9.20 -0.09 1.69
CA GLU A 55 -10.48 -0.49 2.30
C GLU A 55 -11.39 0.74 2.53
N GLU A 56 -10.87 1.81 3.12
CA GLU A 56 -11.59 3.07 3.36
C GLU A 56 -12.11 3.72 2.07
N LYS A 57 -11.42 3.48 0.94
CA LYS A 57 -11.84 3.94 -0.39
C LYS A 57 -12.81 2.98 -1.09
N GLY A 58 -13.12 1.83 -0.49
CA GLY A 58 -13.96 0.79 -1.08
C GLY A 58 -13.30 0.07 -2.26
N ILE A 59 -11.96 0.13 -2.38
CA ILE A 59 -11.20 -0.57 -3.42
C ILE A 59 -10.95 -2.03 -3.00
N LEU A 60 -10.76 -2.25 -1.70
CA LEU A 60 -10.67 -3.57 -1.08
C LEU A 60 -11.85 -3.78 -0.12
N ILE A 61 -12.19 -5.04 0.15
CA ILE A 61 -13.28 -5.48 1.04
C ILE A 61 -12.72 -6.42 2.10
#